data_AF-A0A6A7LKD4-F1
#
_entry.id   AF-A0A6A7LKD4-F1
#
_cell.length_a   1.000
_cell.length_b   1.000
_cell.length_c   1.000
_cell.angle_alpha   90.00
_cell.angle_beta   90.00
_cell.angle_gamma   90.00
#
_symmetry.space_group_name_H-M   'P 1'
#
loop_
_entity.id
_entity.type
_entity.pdbx_description
1 polymer ?
#
loop_
_entity_poly.entity_id
_entity_poly.type
_entity_poly.pdbx_seq_one_letter_code
_entity_poly.pdbx_strand_id
1 'polypeptide(L)'
;MPNWIEMISAGNQIEDLEAEEEQIIRGFIVKKINDAFSKNYRSIEPWKDQQIDSVTNKNGPLEMRLNFCLDNRLISFMLRKSTNPNEILITNDILKEFRDAGIDFVQTFMDLGRMLRAGIKPTKVDRKSARPIITSVATLMRFLDPEPS
;
A
#
# COMPACT_ATOMS: atom_id res chain seq x y z
N MET A 1 -20.25 -26.01 30.94
CA MET A 1 -18.92 -25.75 30.37
C MET A 1 -18.54 -24.32 30.73
N PRO A 2 -17.30 -23.99 31.13
CA PRO A 2 -16.99 -22.65 31.61
C PRO A 2 -16.88 -21.65 30.46
N ASN A 3 -17.57 -20.51 30.57
CA ASN A 3 -17.62 -19.44 29.56
C ASN A 3 -16.25 -18.82 29.20
N TRP A 4 -15.20 -19.06 29.99
CA TRP A 4 -13.86 -18.52 29.71
C TRP A 4 -13.15 -19.20 28.53
N ILE A 5 -13.48 -20.46 28.22
CA ILE A 5 -12.87 -21.19 27.09
C ILE A 5 -13.40 -20.65 25.75
N GLU A 6 -14.68 -20.32 25.68
CA GLU A 6 -15.30 -19.73 24.48
C GLU A 6 -14.77 -18.32 24.20
N MET A 7 -14.50 -17.52 25.25
CA MET A 7 -13.93 -16.19 25.08
C MET A 7 -12.48 -16.22 24.56
N ILE A 8 -11.66 -17.18 25.00
CA ILE A 8 -10.28 -17.35 24.50
C ILE A 8 -10.29 -17.85 23.05
N SER A 9 -11.17 -18.81 22.74
CA SER A 9 -11.29 -19.33 21.36
C SER A 9 -11.80 -18.26 20.38
N ALA A 10 -12.71 -17.40 20.80
CA ALA A 10 -13.23 -16.32 19.97
C ALA A 10 -12.19 -15.20 19.75
N GLY A 11 -11.36 -14.90 20.75
CA GLY A 11 -10.27 -13.91 20.62
C GLY A 11 -9.24 -14.31 19.56
N ASN A 12 -8.77 -15.55 19.61
CA ASN A 12 -7.78 -16.05 18.64
C ASN A 12 -8.31 -16.05 17.19
N GLN A 13 -9.59 -16.39 16.99
CA GLN A 13 -10.20 -16.39 15.66
C GLN A 13 -10.30 -14.99 15.03
N ILE A 14 -10.49 -13.95 15.84
CA ILE A 14 -10.55 -12.57 15.34
C ILE A 14 -9.16 -12.09 14.94
N GLU A 15 -8.14 -12.36 15.76
CA GLU A 15 -6.76 -11.99 15.45
C GLU A 15 -6.24 -12.70 14.19
N ASP A 16 -6.57 -13.99 14.01
CA ASP A 16 -6.21 -14.75 12.81
C ASP A 16 -6.86 -14.17 11.54
N LEU A 17 -8.13 -13.75 11.64
CA LEU A 17 -8.85 -13.12 10.52
C LEU A 17 -8.24 -11.76 10.15
N GLU A 18 -7.95 -10.91 11.13
CA GLU A 18 -7.32 -9.61 10.87
C GLU A 18 -5.94 -9.78 10.21
N ALA A 19 -5.15 -10.77 10.63
CA ALA A 19 -3.85 -11.06 10.02
C ALA A 19 -3.98 -11.55 8.56
N GLU A 20 -4.98 -12.37 8.27
CA GLU A 20 -5.27 -12.82 6.90
C GLU A 20 -5.68 -11.63 6.00
N GLU A 21 -6.58 -10.78 6.49
CA GLU A 21 -7.00 -9.57 5.79
C GLU A 21 -5.81 -8.63 5.50
N GLU A 22 -4.95 -8.38 6.50
CA GLU A 22 -3.72 -7.59 6.32
C GLU A 22 -2.79 -8.21 5.26
N GLN A 23 -2.63 -9.53 5.26
CA GLN A 23 -1.79 -10.23 4.28
C GLN A 23 -2.35 -10.09 2.85
N ILE A 24 -3.67 -10.18 2.68
CA ILE A 24 -4.33 -9.98 1.38
C ILE A 24 -4.11 -8.54 0.87
N ILE A 25 -4.33 -7.53 1.72
CA ILE A 25 -4.13 -6.12 1.36
C ILE A 25 -2.67 -5.85 1.02
N ARG A 26 -1.74 -6.37 1.81
CA ARG A 26 -0.30 -6.31 1.55
C ARG A 26 0.02 -6.89 0.17
N GLY A 27 -0.40 -8.13 -0.09
CA GLY A 27 -0.18 -8.81 -1.35
C GLY A 27 -0.72 -8.02 -2.55
N PHE A 28 -1.91 -7.45 -2.41
CA PHE A 28 -2.51 -6.60 -3.43
C PHE A 28 -1.66 -5.35 -3.72
N ILE A 29 -1.25 -4.60 -2.69
CA ILE A 29 -0.49 -3.35 -2.87
C ILE A 29 0.88 -3.67 -3.49
N VAL A 30 1.58 -4.70 -2.99
CA VAL A 30 2.87 -5.13 -3.54
C VAL A 30 2.73 -5.52 -5.01
N LYS A 31 1.69 -6.28 -5.36
CA LYS A 31 1.41 -6.65 -6.75
C LYS A 31 1.20 -5.40 -7.63
N LYS A 32 0.38 -4.44 -7.19
CA LYS A 32 0.13 -3.19 -7.94
C LYS A 32 1.41 -2.39 -8.18
N ILE A 33 2.29 -2.29 -7.18
CA ILE A 33 3.59 -1.62 -7.30
C ILE A 33 4.45 -2.35 -8.34
N ASN A 34 4.56 -3.67 -8.25
CA ASN A 34 5.40 -4.47 -9.13
C ASN A 34 4.91 -4.46 -10.58
N ASP A 35 3.59 -4.55 -10.78
CA ASP A 35 2.97 -4.51 -12.11
C ASP A 35 3.18 -3.13 -12.76
N ALA A 36 2.95 -2.05 -12.01
CA ALA A 36 3.16 -0.69 -12.50
C ALA A 36 4.63 -0.42 -12.83
N PHE A 37 5.55 -0.83 -11.95
CA PHE A 37 6.99 -0.71 -12.18
C PHE A 37 7.42 -1.49 -13.42
N SER A 38 7.09 -2.78 -13.48
CA SER A 38 7.53 -3.68 -14.56
C SER A 38 7.03 -3.23 -15.94
N LYS A 39 5.80 -2.70 -16.01
CA LYS A 39 5.20 -2.20 -17.24
C LYS A 39 5.84 -0.92 -17.76
N ASN A 40 6.28 -0.03 -16.87
CA ASN A 40 6.67 1.34 -17.25
C ASN A 40 8.17 1.62 -17.16
N TYR A 41 8.93 0.87 -16.35
CA TYR A 41 10.34 1.16 -16.05
C TYR A 41 11.19 1.35 -17.31
N ARG A 42 11.14 0.38 -18.23
CA ARG A 42 11.90 0.41 -19.49
C ARG A 42 11.55 1.58 -20.40
N SER A 43 10.30 2.03 -20.36
CA SER A 43 9.84 3.13 -21.21
C SER A 43 10.26 4.49 -20.67
N ILE A 44 10.42 4.64 -19.35
CA ILE A 44 10.70 5.91 -18.70
C ILE A 44 12.21 6.09 -18.46
N GLU A 45 12.92 5.02 -18.11
CA GLU A 45 14.37 5.07 -17.83
C GLU A 45 15.18 4.14 -18.77
N PRO A 46 15.08 4.27 -20.11
CA PRO A 46 15.72 3.34 -21.06
C PRO A 46 17.25 3.37 -21.01
N TRP A 47 17.85 4.48 -20.54
CA TRP A 47 19.30 4.68 -20.44
C TRP A 47 19.91 4.02 -19.21
N LYS A 48 19.12 3.77 -18.15
CA LYS A 48 19.64 3.10 -16.97
C LYS A 48 19.97 1.64 -17.27
N ASP A 49 19.31 1.01 -18.24
CA ASP A 49 19.61 -0.36 -18.68
C ASP A 49 21.09 -0.57 -19.07
N GLN A 50 21.81 0.46 -19.53
CA GLN A 50 23.24 0.34 -19.87
C GLN A 50 24.19 0.35 -18.65
N GLN A 51 23.68 0.70 -17.45
CA GLN A 51 24.39 0.57 -16.17
C GLN A 51 23.90 -0.63 -15.34
N ILE A 52 22.87 -1.35 -15.84
CA ILE A 52 22.17 -2.44 -15.13
C ILE A 52 22.81 -3.79 -15.50
N ASP A 53 24.10 -3.94 -15.22
CA ASP A 53 24.77 -5.25 -15.24
C ASP A 53 25.28 -5.70 -13.87
N SER A 54 24.94 -5.00 -12.77
CA SER A 54 25.36 -5.48 -11.44
C SER A 54 24.46 -5.20 -10.22
N VAL A 55 23.44 -4.32 -10.23
CA VAL A 55 22.72 -3.98 -8.97
C VAL A 55 21.21 -3.74 -9.10
N THR A 56 20.68 -3.37 -10.27
CA THR A 56 19.26 -2.98 -10.43
C THR A 56 18.46 -4.07 -11.12
N ASN A 57 18.42 -5.20 -10.44
CA ASN A 57 17.65 -6.38 -10.80
C ASN A 57 16.16 -5.99 -10.92
N LYS A 58 15.37 -6.71 -11.74
CA LYS A 58 13.89 -6.69 -11.64
C LYS A 58 13.37 -7.03 -10.22
N ASN A 59 14.29 -7.44 -9.35
CA ASN A 59 14.18 -7.68 -7.91
C ASN A 59 14.70 -6.52 -7.04
N GLY A 60 14.75 -5.28 -7.55
CA GLY A 60 15.14 -4.12 -6.74
C GLY A 60 14.28 -3.99 -5.47
N PRO A 61 14.80 -3.37 -4.39
CA PRO A 61 14.06 -3.21 -3.15
C PRO A 61 12.66 -2.64 -3.40
N LEU A 62 11.64 -3.17 -2.71
CA LEU A 62 10.25 -2.75 -2.91
C LEU A 62 10.07 -1.23 -2.74
N GLU A 63 10.80 -0.62 -1.81
CA GLU A 63 10.82 0.83 -1.61
C GLU A 63 11.29 1.62 -2.85
N MET A 64 12.30 1.13 -3.57
CA MET A 64 12.76 1.76 -4.80
C MET A 64 11.67 1.75 -5.87
N ARG A 65 11.00 0.60 -6.04
CA ARG A 65 9.90 0.43 -7.01
C ARG A 65 8.70 1.31 -6.66
N LEU A 66 8.36 1.39 -5.37
CA LEU A 66 7.33 2.29 -4.85
C LEU A 66 7.67 3.75 -5.19
N ASN A 67 8.87 4.22 -4.85
CA ASN A 67 9.31 5.58 -5.13
C ASN A 67 9.25 5.91 -6.63
N PHE A 68 9.73 5.00 -7.49
CA PHE A 68 9.61 5.15 -8.94
C PHE A 68 8.15 5.32 -9.38
N CYS A 69 7.24 4.50 -8.85
CA CYS A 69 5.81 4.59 -9.18
C CYS A 69 5.17 5.90 -8.70
N LEU A 70 5.55 6.38 -7.52
CA LEU A 70 5.07 7.64 -6.95
C LEU A 70 5.55 8.85 -7.76
N ASP A 71 6.84 8.88 -8.11
CA ASP A 71 7.46 10.00 -8.82
C ASP A 71 6.88 10.16 -10.24
N ASN A 72 6.56 9.03 -10.87
CA ASN A 72 5.96 8.97 -12.20
C ASN A 72 4.42 8.88 -12.18
N ARG A 73 3.78 8.96 -11.00
CA ARG A 73 2.32 8.88 -10.81
C ARG A 73 1.66 7.67 -11.50
N LEU A 74 2.28 6.50 -11.38
CA LEU A 74 1.87 5.28 -12.10
C LEU A 74 0.74 4.49 -11.42
N ILE A 75 0.44 4.79 -10.15
CA ILE A 75 -0.61 4.14 -9.38
C ILE A 75 -1.67 5.20 -9.08
N SER A 76 -2.84 5.08 -9.71
CA SER A 76 -3.92 6.09 -9.69
C SER A 76 -4.36 6.48 -8.28
N PHE A 77 -4.42 5.51 -7.37
CA PHE A 77 -4.87 5.72 -6.00
C PHE A 77 -3.76 6.14 -5.03
N MET A 78 -2.50 6.26 -5.48
CA MET A 78 -1.36 6.51 -4.61
C MET A 78 -0.48 7.64 -5.15
N LEU A 79 -0.42 8.74 -4.41
CA LEU A 79 0.22 9.97 -4.86
C LEU A 79 1.23 10.47 -3.82
N ARG A 80 2.34 11.07 -4.28
CA ARG A 80 3.26 11.79 -3.38
C ARG A 80 2.62 13.11 -2.94
N LYS A 81 2.68 13.43 -1.65
CA LYS A 81 2.17 14.70 -1.14
C LYS A 81 3.09 15.84 -1.60
N SER A 82 2.52 16.87 -2.22
CA SER A 82 3.28 17.99 -2.78
C SER A 82 4.07 18.79 -1.75
N THR A 83 3.60 18.86 -0.50
CA THR A 83 4.25 19.62 0.58
C THR A 83 5.29 18.82 1.35
N ASN A 84 5.26 17.49 1.27
CA ASN A 84 6.19 16.60 1.95
C ASN A 84 6.42 15.36 1.09
N PRO A 85 7.57 15.25 0.39
CA PRO A 85 7.82 14.12 -0.50
C PRO A 85 7.85 12.79 0.25
N ASN A 86 8.14 12.76 1.55
CA ASN A 86 8.15 11.51 2.33
C ASN A 86 6.76 11.01 2.72
N GLU A 87 5.71 11.79 2.42
CA GLU A 87 4.31 11.41 2.65
C GLU A 87 3.62 10.98 1.36
N ILE A 88 2.80 9.95 1.52
CA ILE A 88 1.95 9.37 0.50
C ILE A 88 0.50 9.69 0.85
N LEU A 89 -0.26 10.05 -0.18
CA LEU A 89 -1.69 10.21 -0.16
C LEU A 89 -2.29 9.00 -0.86
N ILE A 90 -3.04 8.19 -0.13
CA ILE A 90 -3.88 7.15 -0.72
C ILE A 90 -5.27 7.75 -0.92
N THR A 91 -5.85 7.64 -2.11
CA THR A 91 -7.18 8.18 -2.44
C THR A 91 -8.26 7.11 -2.31
N ASN A 92 -9.54 7.54 -2.30
CA ASN A 92 -10.69 6.63 -2.28
C ASN A 92 -10.75 5.67 -3.47
N ASP A 93 -10.01 5.93 -4.56
CA ASP A 93 -9.99 5.08 -5.74
C ASP A 93 -9.47 3.66 -5.41
N ILE A 94 -8.70 3.51 -4.33
CA ILE A 94 -8.25 2.20 -3.85
C ILE A 94 -9.42 1.25 -3.53
N LEU A 95 -10.55 1.77 -3.03
CA LEU A 95 -11.72 0.95 -2.73
C LEU A 95 -12.34 0.36 -4.01
N LYS A 96 -12.26 1.10 -5.12
CA LYS A 96 -12.66 0.57 -6.42
C LYS A 96 -11.71 -0.53 -6.86
N GLU A 97 -10.42 -0.30 -6.74
CA GLU A 97 -9.39 -1.28 -7.13
C GLU A 97 -9.45 -2.55 -6.28
N PHE A 98 -9.84 -2.46 -5.00
CA PHE A 98 -10.12 -3.62 -4.13
C PHE A 98 -11.31 -4.43 -4.65
N ARG A 99 -12.45 -3.78 -4.94
CA ARG A 99 -13.61 -4.46 -5.52
C ARG A 99 -13.27 -5.13 -6.86
N ASP A 100 -12.53 -4.44 -7.72
CA ASP A 100 -12.08 -4.97 -9.02
C ASP A 100 -11.14 -6.19 -8.85
N ALA A 101 -10.51 -6.35 -7.67
CA ALA A 101 -9.67 -7.48 -7.30
C ALA A 101 -10.39 -8.54 -6.43
N GLY A 102 -11.68 -8.37 -6.13
CA GLY A 102 -12.46 -9.28 -5.28
C GLY A 102 -12.17 -9.17 -3.78
N ILE A 103 -11.65 -8.02 -3.33
CA ILE A 103 -11.37 -7.72 -1.92
C ILE A 103 -12.57 -6.94 -1.35
N ASP A 104 -13.48 -7.65 -0.70
CA ASP A 104 -14.78 -7.10 -0.27
C ASP A 104 -14.89 -6.85 1.25
N PHE A 105 -13.93 -7.33 2.04
CA PHE A 105 -13.91 -7.13 3.50
C PHE A 105 -13.55 -5.69 3.92
N VAL A 106 -12.84 -4.94 3.06
CA VAL A 106 -12.59 -3.51 3.27
C VAL A 106 -13.79 -2.69 2.76
N GLN A 107 -14.77 -2.48 3.64
CA GLN A 107 -16.00 -1.77 3.29
C GLN A 107 -15.84 -0.26 3.26
N THR A 108 -15.04 0.30 4.17
CA THR A 108 -14.87 1.75 4.28
C THR A 108 -13.41 2.17 4.17
N PHE A 109 -13.22 3.41 3.74
CA PHE A 109 -11.89 4.02 3.69
C PHE A 109 -11.28 4.20 5.09
N MET A 110 -12.11 4.29 6.13
CA MET A 110 -11.67 4.34 7.52
C MET A 110 -11.06 3.00 7.97
N ASP A 111 -11.59 1.87 7.51
CA ASP A 111 -11.08 0.54 7.85
C ASP A 111 -9.66 0.37 7.31
N LEU A 112 -9.45 0.74 6.04
CA LEU A 112 -8.11 0.77 5.46
C LEU A 112 -7.16 1.73 6.20
N GLY A 113 -7.64 2.91 6.60
CA GLY A 113 -6.84 3.85 7.39
C GLY A 113 -6.38 3.26 8.72
N ARG A 114 -7.24 2.48 9.39
CA ARG A 114 -6.91 1.78 10.65
C ARG A 114 -5.87 0.69 10.43
N MET A 115 -6.05 -0.17 9.42
CA MET A 115 -5.08 -1.22 9.05
C MET A 115 -3.69 -0.65 8.76
N LEU A 116 -3.63 0.46 8.01
CA LEU A 116 -2.37 1.15 7.69
C LEU A 116 -1.81 1.99 8.85
N ARG A 117 -2.50 2.02 10.00
CA ARG A 117 -2.17 2.87 11.16
C ARG A 117 -1.96 4.33 10.78
N ALA A 118 -2.80 4.81 9.85
CA ALA A 118 -2.66 6.09 9.16
C ALA A 118 -3.90 6.97 9.33
N GLY A 119 -3.69 8.28 9.36
CA GLY A 119 -4.77 9.24 9.57
C GLY A 119 -5.45 9.65 8.27
N ILE A 120 -6.77 9.77 8.28
CA ILE A 120 -7.53 10.43 7.22
C ILE A 120 -7.63 11.91 7.55
N LYS A 121 -7.05 12.76 6.70
CA LYS A 121 -7.04 14.21 6.92
C LYS A 121 -7.48 14.96 5.65
N PRO A 122 -8.32 16.00 5.77
CA PRO A 122 -8.58 16.89 4.64
C PRO A 122 -7.28 17.49 4.11
N THR A 123 -7.04 17.36 2.80
CA THR A 123 -5.88 17.95 2.13
C THR A 123 -6.22 18.30 0.68
N LYS A 124 -5.36 19.09 0.03
CA LYS A 124 -5.50 19.40 -1.40
C LYS A 124 -4.82 18.32 -2.23
N VAL A 125 -5.60 17.62 -3.05
CA VAL A 125 -5.13 16.69 -4.09
C VAL A 125 -5.49 17.32 -5.43
N ASP A 126 -4.48 17.61 -6.27
CA ASP A 126 -4.66 18.28 -7.58
C ASP A 126 -5.61 19.49 -7.52
N ARG A 127 -5.37 20.38 -6.55
CA ARG A 127 -6.14 21.61 -6.28
C ARG A 127 -7.58 21.41 -5.80
N LYS A 128 -8.06 20.16 -5.67
CA LYS A 128 -9.36 19.82 -5.08
C LYS A 128 -9.19 19.41 -3.63
N SER A 129 -10.17 19.75 -2.79
CA SER A 129 -10.20 19.27 -1.41
C SER A 129 -10.63 17.79 -1.40
N ALA A 130 -9.82 16.93 -0.78
CA ALA A 130 -10.08 15.51 -0.63
C ALA A 130 -9.71 15.07 0.79
N ARG A 131 -10.17 13.88 1.20
CA ARG A 131 -9.81 13.27 2.49
C ARG A 131 -9.05 11.95 2.27
N PRO A 132 -7.81 12.00 1.77
CA PRO A 132 -6.98 10.81 1.60
C PRO A 132 -6.54 10.24 2.95
N ILE A 133 -6.12 8.98 2.96
CA ILE A 133 -5.27 8.43 4.00
C ILE A 133 -3.88 9.00 3.78
N ILE A 134 -3.30 9.61 4.81
CA ILE A 134 -1.95 10.17 4.78
C ILE A 134 -1.04 9.25 5.59
N THR A 135 -0.04 8.68 4.94
CA THR A 135 0.98 7.83 5.57
C THR A 135 2.37 8.22 5.08
N SER A 136 3.41 7.79 5.78
CA SER A 136 4.80 7.97 5.31
C SER A 136 5.22 6.79 4.44
N VAL A 137 6.21 7.00 3.57
CA VAL A 137 6.86 5.89 2.84
C VAL A 137 7.32 4.82 3.82
N ALA A 138 8.01 5.20 4.90
CA ALA A 138 8.52 4.26 5.91
C ALA A 138 7.40 3.46 6.60
N THR A 139 6.29 4.11 6.96
CA THR A 139 5.13 3.45 7.58
C THR A 139 4.50 2.45 6.63
N LEU A 140 4.30 2.84 5.36
CA LEU A 140 3.76 1.94 4.35
C LEU A 140 4.72 0.77 4.10
N MET A 141 6.03 1.02 4.04
CA MET A 141 7.02 -0.05 3.85
C MET A 141 7.01 -1.06 4.99
N ARG A 142 6.90 -0.63 6.26
CA ARG A 142 6.74 -1.56 7.39
C ARG A 142 5.48 -2.40 7.32
N PHE A 143 4.40 -1.85 6.77
CA PHE A 143 3.18 -2.62 6.52
C PHE A 143 3.36 -3.61 5.36
N LEU A 144 4.07 -3.21 4.31
CA LEU A 144 4.22 -4.01 3.09
C LEU A 144 5.27 -5.13 3.20
N ASP A 145 6.29 -4.91 4.02
CA ASP A 145 7.41 -5.81 4.22
C ASP A 145 7.75 -5.80 5.73
N PRO A 146 6.91 -6.41 6.57
CA PRO A 146 7.21 -6.52 8.00
C PRO A 146 8.44 -7.42 8.15
N GLU A 147 9.50 -6.90 8.75
CA GLU A 147 10.66 -7.73 9.09
C GLU A 147 10.18 -8.94 9.92
N PRO A 148 10.72 -10.16 9.67
CA PRO A 148 10.40 -11.31 10.50
C PRO A 148 10.85 -11.03 11.93
N SER A 149 9.89 -10.95 12.84
CA SER A 149 10.09 -10.85 14.29
C SER A 149 10.71 -12.12 14.86
#